data_AF-A0A2T0HI77-F1
#
_entry.id   AF-A0A2T0HI77-F1
#
_cell.length_a   1.000
_cell.length_b   1.000
_cell.length_c   1.000
_cell.angle_alpha   90.00
_cell.angle_beta   90.00
_cell.angle_gamma   90.00
#
_symmetry.space_group_name_H-M   'P 1'
#
loop_
_entity.id
_entity.type
_entity.pdbx_description
1 polymer ?
#
loop_
_entity_poly.entity_id
_entity_poly.type
_entity_poly.pdbx_seq_one_letter_code
_entity_poly.pdbx_strand_id
1 'polypeptide(L)'
;GHLFSLTGFSRQDQNREYLIVGCRYFIVQESLESGGGSGSAQFESSLTCIDAQQSFRPLANTHRPIVKGPQTALVVGPKGEEIWTDQY
;
A
#
# COMPACT_ATOMS: atom_id res chain seq x y z
N GLY A 1 -7.31 -1.94 -4.47
CA GLY A 1 -7.59 -0.75 -5.30
C GLY A 1 -8.93 -0.95 -5.98
N HIS A 2 -9.70 0.12 -6.15
CA HIS A 2 -10.96 0.10 -6.90
C HIS A 2 -10.81 0.96 -8.16
N LEU A 3 -11.59 0.62 -9.19
CA LEU A 3 -11.71 1.41 -10.41
C LEU A 3 -12.94 2.32 -10.32
N PHE A 4 -12.83 3.55 -10.82
CA PHE A 4 -13.97 4.44 -10.99
C PHE A 4 -13.78 5.31 -12.24
N SER A 5 -14.87 5.79 -12.82
CA SER A 5 -14.85 6.73 -13.94
C SER A 5 -15.09 8.16 -13.44
N LEU A 6 -14.19 9.09 -13.77
CA LEU A 6 -14.37 10.52 -13.50
C LEU A 6 -15.19 11.15 -14.62
N THR A 7 -16.24 11.89 -14.26
CA THR A 7 -17.07 12.66 -15.19
C THR A 7 -17.31 14.07 -14.66
N GLY A 8 -17.60 15.03 -15.55
CA GLY A 8 -17.96 16.41 -15.17
C GLY A 8 -16.77 17.35 -14.88
N PHE A 9 -15.53 16.91 -15.10
CA PHE A 9 -14.36 17.79 -14.98
C PHE A 9 -14.21 18.69 -16.20
N SER A 10 -13.81 19.95 -15.99
CA SER A 10 -13.68 20.97 -17.05
C SER A 10 -12.71 20.57 -18.15
N ARG A 11 -11.68 19.80 -17.80
CA ARG A 11 -10.71 19.26 -18.74
C ARG A 11 -11.19 17.89 -19.24
N GLN A 12 -11.69 17.84 -20.48
CA GLN A 12 -12.34 16.64 -21.03
C GLN A 12 -11.43 15.41 -21.06
N ASP A 13 -10.13 15.58 -21.34
CA ASP A 13 -9.15 14.49 -21.38
C ASP A 13 -8.91 13.79 -20.01
N GLN A 14 -9.32 14.41 -18.90
CA GLN A 14 -9.26 13.79 -17.56
C GLN A 14 -10.53 13.05 -17.19
N ASN A 15 -11.60 13.12 -17.97
CA ASN A 15 -12.82 12.36 -17.69
C ASN A 15 -12.67 10.92 -18.21
N ARG A 16 -11.89 10.11 -17.50
CA ARG A 16 -11.54 8.73 -17.84
C ARG A 16 -11.62 7.81 -16.63
N GLU A 17 -11.28 6.54 -16.82
CA GLU A 17 -11.22 5.54 -15.76
C GLU A 17 -9.90 5.65 -14.96
N TYR A 18 -10.01 5.58 -13.65
CA TYR A 18 -8.90 5.71 -12.72
C TYR A 18 -8.84 4.53 -11.74
N LEU A 19 -7.62 4.11 -11.42
CA LEU A 19 -7.30 3.17 -10.36
C LEU A 19 -6.92 3.92 -9.08
N ILE A 20 -7.65 3.63 -7.99
CA ILE A 20 -7.34 4.17 -6.65
C ILE A 20 -6.13 3.41 -6.07
N VAL A 21 -5.02 4.11 -5.90
CA VAL A 21 -3.76 3.61 -5.31
C VAL A 21 -3.61 3.96 -3.84
N GLY A 22 -4.33 4.99 -3.36
CA GLY A 22 -4.36 5.40 -1.97
C GLY A 22 -5.66 6.09 -1.63
N CYS A 23 -6.10 5.94 -0.38
CA CYS A 23 -7.30 6.59 0.11
C CYS A 23 -7.15 6.99 1.57
N ARG A 24 -7.61 8.19 1.89
CA ARG A 24 -7.72 8.70 3.25
C ARG A 24 -9.15 9.16 3.49
N TYR A 25 -9.78 8.59 4.49
CA TYR A 25 -11.11 8.98 4.94
C TYR A 25 -10.99 9.80 6.22
N PHE A 26 -11.78 10.87 6.30
CA PHE A 26 -11.97 11.68 7.49
C PHE A 26 -13.47 11.70 7.79
N ILE A 27 -13.85 11.17 8.95
CA ILE A 27 -15.26 10.99 9.32
C ILE A 27 -15.45 11.66 10.67
N VAL A 28 -16.42 12.55 10.73
CA VAL A 28 -16.82 13.25 11.97
C VAL A 28 -18.31 13.04 12.14
N GLN A 29 -18.68 12.43 13.27
CA GLN A 29 -20.08 12.27 13.64
C GLN A 29 -20.30 13.09 14.92
N GLU A 30 -21.10 14.15 14.83
CA GLU A 30 -21.54 14.88 16.02
C GLU A 30 -22.63 14.04 16.71
N SER A 31 -22.38 13.68 17.97
CA SER A 31 -23.32 12.97 18.82
C SER A 31 -23.75 13.91 19.93
N LEU A 32 -24.61 14.90 19.64
CA LEU A 32 -25.47 15.49 20.67
C LEU A 32 -26.64 16.26 20.03
N GLU A 33 -27.85 15.72 20.19
CA GLU A 33 -29.09 16.48 20.02
C GLU A 33 -29.23 17.49 21.17
N SER A 34 -28.56 18.64 21.07
CA SER A 34 -29.01 19.86 21.76
C SER A 34 -28.37 21.10 21.11
N GLY A 35 -29.17 21.72 20.25
CA GLY A 35 -29.06 23.07 19.69
C GLY A 35 -27.71 23.79 19.77
N GLY A 36 -27.00 23.85 18.64
CA GLY A 36 -25.98 24.89 18.42
C GLY A 36 -24.75 24.52 17.58
N GLY A 37 -24.63 23.29 17.09
CA GLY A 37 -23.47 22.86 16.29
C GLY A 37 -23.57 23.32 14.83
N SER A 38 -22.62 24.16 14.39
CA SER A 38 -22.46 24.49 12.97
C SER A 38 -22.11 23.23 12.18
N GLY A 39 -22.94 22.85 11.20
CA GLY A 39 -22.79 21.64 10.39
C GLY A 39 -21.41 21.54 9.73
N SER A 40 -20.52 20.77 10.35
CA SER A 40 -19.22 20.42 9.79
C SER A 40 -19.37 19.21 8.84
N ALA A 41 -18.45 19.06 7.89
CA ALA A 41 -18.47 17.95 6.94
C ALA A 41 -18.37 16.61 7.69
N GLN A 42 -19.44 15.82 7.64
CA GLN A 42 -19.52 14.54 8.36
C GLN A 42 -18.62 13.46 7.76
N PHE A 43 -18.29 13.60 6.47
CA PHE A 43 -17.45 12.67 5.73
C PHE A 43 -16.67 13.40 4.64
N GLU A 44 -15.36 13.19 4.62
CA GLU A 44 -14.45 13.64 3.58
C GLU A 44 -13.56 12.46 3.14
N SER A 45 -13.35 12.32 1.84
CA SER A 45 -12.45 11.32 1.27
C SER A 45 -11.44 11.97 0.34
N SER A 46 -10.16 11.78 0.62
CA SER A 46 -9.06 12.16 -0.26
C SER A 46 -8.51 10.90 -0.96
N LEU A 47 -8.55 10.90 -2.29
CA LEU A 47 -8.17 9.75 -3.12
C LEU A 47 -6.89 10.08 -3.90
N THR A 48 -5.92 9.18 -3.86
CA THR A 48 -4.77 9.17 -4.78
C THR A 48 -5.05 8.13 -5.85
N CYS A 49 -5.06 8.55 -7.10
CA CYS A 49 -5.40 7.69 -8.22
C CYS A 49 -4.46 7.87 -9.42
N ILE A 50 -4.38 6.85 -10.26
CA ILE A 50 -3.64 6.83 -11.52
C ILE A 50 -4.56 6.39 -12.65
N ASP A 51 -4.17 6.59 -13.91
CA ASP A 51 -4.91 6.07 -15.06
C ASP A 51 -5.07 4.54 -14.96
N ALA A 52 -6.29 4.04 -15.14
CA ALA A 52 -6.58 2.60 -15.09
C ALA A 52 -5.84 1.79 -16.17
N GLN A 53 -5.51 2.39 -17.31
CA GLN A 53 -4.73 1.74 -18.37
C GLN A 53 -3.26 1.55 -17.97
N GLN A 54 -2.77 2.34 -17.00
CA GLN A 54 -1.40 2.23 -16.52
C GLN A 54 -1.28 1.13 -15.46
N SER A 55 -0.45 0.12 -15.73
CA SER A 55 -0.13 -0.92 -14.76
C SER A 55 0.56 -0.34 -13.53
N PHE A 56 -0.07 -0.47 -12.37
CA PHE A 56 0.53 -0.10 -11.10
C PHE A 56 1.69 -1.05 -10.71
N ARG A 57 2.76 -0.47 -10.16
CA ARG A 57 3.86 -1.20 -9.51
C ARG A 57 4.22 -0.46 -8.22
N PRO A 58 4.28 -1.13 -7.06
CA PRO A 58 4.68 -0.49 -5.82
C PRO A 58 6.15 -0.09 -5.87
N LEU A 59 6.49 0.99 -5.17
CA LEU A 59 7.88 1.40 -4.96
C LEU A 59 8.59 0.41 -4.02
N ALA A 60 9.87 0.16 -4.28
CA ALA A 60 10.71 -0.67 -3.41
C ALA A 60 11.17 0.12 -2.16
N ASN A 61 10.23 0.44 -1.29
CA ASN A 61 10.49 1.23 -0.07
C ASN A 61 11.18 0.39 1.01
N THR A 62 10.97 -0.92 1.02
CA THR A 62 11.61 -1.82 1.97
C THR A 62 13.10 -1.94 1.66
N HIS A 63 13.94 -1.52 2.59
CA HIS A 63 15.38 -1.66 2.46
C HIS A 63 15.77 -3.14 2.30
N ARG A 64 16.63 -3.42 1.32
CA ARG A 64 17.20 -4.75 1.15
C ARG A 64 18.04 -5.09 2.39
N PRO A 65 17.83 -6.26 3.04
CA PRO A 65 18.71 -6.68 4.12
C PRO A 65 20.12 -6.92 3.57
N ILE A 66 21.12 -6.37 4.25
CA ILE A 66 22.54 -6.48 3.88
C ILE A 66 23.28 -7.13 5.03
N VAL A 67 23.94 -8.26 4.76
CA VAL A 67 24.92 -8.86 5.67
C VAL A 67 26.20 -8.03 5.57
N LYS A 68 26.55 -7.34 6.66
CA LYS A 68 27.67 -6.36 6.69
C LYS A 68 29.06 -7.00 6.68
N GLY A 69 29.15 -8.31 6.90
CA GLY A 69 30.41 -9.03 7.01
C GLY A 69 30.22 -10.54 7.19
N PRO A 70 31.31 -11.32 7.15
CA PRO A 70 31.24 -12.76 7.28
C PRO A 70 30.69 -13.18 8.65
N GLN A 71 30.02 -14.33 8.68
CA GLN A 71 29.49 -14.94 9.89
C GLN A 71 30.01 -16.37 10.03
N THR A 72 30.24 -16.81 11.26
CA THR A 72 30.55 -18.21 11.58
C THR A 72 29.28 -19.04 11.60
N ALA A 73 29.34 -20.28 11.13
CA ALA A 73 28.24 -21.23 11.20
C ALA A 73 28.72 -22.57 11.74
N LEU A 74 27.80 -23.35 12.32
CA LEU A 74 28.04 -24.74 12.70
C LEU A 74 27.76 -25.62 11.48
N VAL A 75 28.73 -26.44 11.08
CA VAL A 75 28.51 -27.48 10.06
C VAL A 75 27.55 -28.52 10.62
N VAL A 76 26.49 -28.84 9.89
CA VAL A 76 25.43 -29.76 10.30
C VAL A 76 25.30 -30.93 9.32
N GLY A 77 24.88 -32.08 9.82
CA GLY A 77 24.64 -33.29 9.03
C GLY A 77 23.71 -34.27 9.75
N PRO A 78 23.26 -35.35 9.08
CA PRO A 78 22.46 -36.41 9.68
C PRO A 78 23.14 -37.07 10.90
N LYS A 79 22.34 -37.68 11.78
CA LYS A 79 22.87 -38.34 12.97
C LYS A 79 23.73 -39.55 12.58
N GLY A 80 24.97 -39.58 13.06
CA GLY A 80 25.90 -40.70 12.85
C GLY A 80 26.83 -40.53 11.66
N GLU A 81 26.75 -39.41 10.94
CA GLU A 81 27.63 -39.09 9.82
C GLU A 81 28.61 -37.98 10.21
N GLU A 82 29.91 -38.25 10.04
CA GLU A 82 30.99 -37.29 10.36
C GLU A 82 31.24 -36.31 9.19
N ILE A 83 31.06 -36.77 7.95
CA ILE A 83 31.26 -35.99 6.74
C ILE A 83 29.95 -36.00 5.95
N TRP A 84 29.30 -34.84 5.84
CA TRP A 84 28.10 -34.63 5.04
C TRP A 84 28.38 -33.58 3.97
N THR A 85 28.50 -34.03 2.72
CA THR A 85 28.82 -33.18 1.56
C THR A 85 28.05 -33.64 0.32
N ASP A 86 27.85 -32.76 -0.64
CA ASP A 86 27.33 -33.12 -1.96
C ASP A 86 28.49 -33.34 -2.96
N GLN A 87 28.20 -33.30 -4.26
CA GLN A 87 29.17 -33.52 -5.33
C GLN A 87 30.09 -32.32 -5.63
N TYR A 88 29.94 -31.20 -4.93
CA TYR A 88 30.71 -29.94 -5.11
C TYR A 88 31.60 -29.64 -3.90
#